data_AF-A0A848VK33-F1
#
_entry.id   AF-A0A848VK33-F1
#
_cell.length_a   1.000
_cell.length_b   1.000
_cell.length_c   1.000
_cell.angle_alpha   90.00
_cell.angle_beta   90.00
_cell.angle_gamma   90.00
#
_symmetry.space_group_name_H-M   'P 1'
#
loop_
_entity.id
_entity.type
_entity.pdbx_description
1 polymer ?
#
loop_
_entity_poly.entity_id
_entity_poly.type
_entity_poly.pdbx_seq_one_letter_code
_entity_poly.pdbx_strand_id
1 'polypeptide(L)'
;MRMLLLFMVSLAFAGHQDPPYGGTVWIDPDIITPDDPTAYAGHSYTGRGMRTIYDRRPAAWIQVEAYVFEVSFDDGTTAEFIINPEFGSREAAEEHVTRYAPPIGQLSTSMRKDMHEVWINGGAAAAGGGNNSILLHTVYGERHLADGFLEEVLVHEAGHTSFDAQYARSADWIAAQNADGEFISTYARDNPFREDIAESLL
;
A
#
# COMPACT_ATOMS: atom_id res chain seq x y z
N MET A 1 56.13 11.14 43.17
CA MET A 1 55.95 10.13 42.12
C MET A 1 54.47 10.09 41.76
N ARG A 2 54.16 10.29 40.47
CA ARG A 2 52.83 10.45 39.88
C ARG A 2 51.95 9.20 40.07
N MET A 3 50.63 9.39 40.15
CA MET A 3 49.74 8.63 39.28
C MET A 3 48.44 9.43 39.04
N LEU A 4 48.34 10.02 37.85
CA LEU A 4 47.14 10.68 37.35
C LEU A 4 46.33 9.58 36.66
N LEU A 5 45.15 9.26 37.18
CA LEU A 5 44.24 8.28 36.60
C LEU A 5 43.45 8.97 35.47
N LEU A 6 43.79 8.68 34.22
CA LEU A 6 42.96 9.09 33.07
C LEU A 6 41.77 8.12 32.96
N PHE A 7 40.58 8.61 33.28
CA PHE A 7 39.35 7.97 32.82
C PHE A 7 39.14 8.34 31.34
N MET A 8 39.44 7.42 30.42
CA MET A 8 38.90 7.51 29.07
C MET A 8 37.41 7.21 29.14
N VAL A 9 36.59 8.24 29.01
CA VAL A 9 35.19 8.06 28.61
C VAL A 9 35.24 7.73 27.11
N SER A 10 35.08 6.45 26.77
CA SER A 10 34.75 6.07 25.40
C SER A 10 33.35 6.58 25.09
N LEU A 11 33.23 7.67 24.34
CA LEU A 11 32.01 7.91 23.58
C LEU A 11 31.89 6.76 22.58
N ALA A 12 31.05 5.79 22.90
CA ALA A 12 30.50 4.93 21.87
C ALA A 12 29.66 5.84 20.97
N PHE A 13 30.20 6.22 19.81
CA PHE A 13 29.35 6.65 18.71
C PHE A 13 28.51 5.41 18.38
N ALA A 14 27.22 5.45 18.72
CA ALA A 14 26.26 4.58 18.07
C ALA A 14 26.33 4.96 16.58
N GLY A 15 27.09 4.19 15.81
CA GLY A 15 27.02 4.28 14.36
C GLY A 15 25.59 3.94 13.99
N HIS A 16 24.97 4.79 13.16
CA HIS A 16 23.71 4.47 12.50
C HIS A 16 23.92 3.09 11.86
N GLN A 17 23.24 2.07 12.37
CA GLN A 17 23.30 0.76 11.74
C GLN A 17 22.40 0.86 10.53
N ASP A 18 22.77 0.22 9.42
CA ASP A 18 21.81 0.18 8.31
C ASP A 18 20.51 -0.46 8.80
N PRO A 19 19.34 0.08 8.42
CA PRO A 19 18.05 -0.56 8.67
C PRO A 19 18.09 -2.06 8.38
N PRO A 20 17.37 -2.89 9.15
CA PRO A 20 17.44 -4.34 9.01
C PRO A 20 16.96 -4.84 7.63
N TYR A 21 16.17 -4.04 6.91
CA TYR A 21 15.58 -4.41 5.63
C TYR A 21 15.89 -3.40 4.51
N GLY A 22 15.86 -3.87 3.26
CA GLY A 22 15.88 -2.99 2.08
C GLY A 22 14.52 -2.34 1.82
N GLY A 23 13.46 -3.10 2.08
CA GLY A 23 12.05 -2.74 2.06
C GLY A 23 11.24 -3.86 2.75
N THR A 24 10.02 -3.59 3.20
CA THR A 24 9.27 -4.55 4.06
C THR A 24 8.28 -5.44 3.33
N VAL A 25 7.82 -5.04 2.13
CA VAL A 25 6.81 -5.76 1.33
C VAL A 25 7.16 -7.23 1.02
N TRP A 26 8.45 -7.57 0.91
CA TRP A 26 8.91 -8.88 0.44
C TRP A 26 9.56 -9.74 1.53
N ILE A 27 9.32 -9.42 2.80
CA ILE A 27 9.98 -10.13 3.92
C ILE A 27 9.33 -11.49 4.17
N ASP A 28 8.00 -11.54 4.26
CA ASP A 28 7.25 -12.74 4.59
C ASP A 28 5.91 -12.77 3.79
N PRO A 29 5.64 -13.81 2.97
CA PRO A 29 4.42 -13.93 2.15
C PRO A 29 3.22 -14.49 2.92
N ASP A 30 3.23 -14.46 4.26
CA ASP A 30 2.15 -14.99 5.09
C ASP A 30 1.76 -14.08 6.26
N ILE A 31 2.10 -12.79 6.20
CA ILE A 31 1.64 -11.78 7.19
C ILE A 31 0.11 -11.68 7.13
N ILE A 32 -0.44 -11.71 5.91
CA ILE A 32 -1.86 -11.90 5.65
C ILE A 32 -2.02 -13.07 4.69
N THR A 33 -2.91 -13.99 5.01
CA THR A 33 -3.14 -15.22 4.25
C THR A 33 -4.54 -15.22 3.62
N PRO A 34 -4.78 -16.02 2.57
CA PRO A 34 -6.12 -16.19 2.01
C PRO A 34 -7.17 -16.75 2.99
N ASP A 35 -6.74 -17.35 4.10
CA ASP A 35 -7.61 -17.87 5.15
C ASP A 35 -8.05 -16.79 6.15
N ASP A 36 -7.40 -15.61 6.14
CA ASP A 36 -7.77 -14.52 7.03
C ASP A 36 -9.15 -13.94 6.68
N PRO A 37 -9.94 -13.53 7.70
CA PRO A 37 -11.27 -12.97 7.47
C PRO A 37 -11.23 -11.76 6.54
N THR A 38 -12.19 -11.72 5.62
CA THR A 38 -12.40 -10.56 4.76
C THR A 38 -13.68 -9.82 5.16
N ALA A 39 -13.58 -8.50 5.23
CA ALA A 39 -14.73 -7.62 5.37
C ALA A 39 -15.52 -7.49 4.06
N TYR A 40 -15.04 -8.03 2.94
CA TYR A 40 -15.73 -7.92 1.66
C TYR A 40 -17.14 -8.52 1.73
N ALA A 41 -18.16 -7.67 1.52
CA ALA A 41 -19.57 -8.06 1.64
C ALA A 41 -20.23 -8.30 0.28
N GLY A 42 -19.71 -7.70 -0.79
CA GLY A 42 -20.24 -7.85 -2.14
C GLY A 42 -19.93 -6.66 -3.04
N HIS A 43 -20.33 -6.78 -4.31
CA HIS A 43 -20.21 -5.71 -5.28
C HIS A 43 -21.42 -5.63 -6.21
N SER A 44 -21.59 -4.49 -6.87
CA SER A 44 -22.62 -4.30 -7.89
C SER A 44 -22.09 -3.48 -9.06
N TYR A 45 -22.45 -3.87 -10.28
CA TYR A 45 -22.09 -3.12 -11.48
C TYR A 45 -22.94 -1.85 -11.59
N THR A 46 -22.30 -0.68 -11.61
CA THR A 46 -22.97 0.63 -11.65
C THR A 46 -23.01 1.22 -13.06
N GLY A 47 -22.25 0.65 -14.00
CA GLY A 47 -22.32 0.98 -15.42
C GLY A 47 -20.98 1.35 -16.04
N ARG A 48 -21.06 2.07 -17.16
CA ARG A 48 -19.91 2.67 -17.83
C ARG A 48 -19.83 4.14 -17.44
N GLY A 49 -18.63 4.67 -17.24
CA GLY A 49 -18.46 6.08 -16.91
C GLY A 49 -17.07 6.60 -17.20
N MET A 50 -16.97 7.87 -17.60
CA MET A 50 -15.67 8.54 -17.70
C MET A 50 -15.06 8.69 -16.30
N ARG A 51 -13.82 8.24 -16.17
CA ARG A 51 -13.00 8.38 -14.96
C ARG A 51 -11.60 8.84 -15.34
N THR A 52 -10.98 9.60 -14.43
CA THR A 52 -9.57 9.94 -14.53
C THR A 52 -8.80 8.99 -13.63
N ILE A 53 -7.95 8.15 -14.21
CA ILE A 53 -7.12 7.18 -13.47
C ILE A 53 -5.65 7.41 -13.79
N TYR A 54 -4.77 6.97 -12.91
CA TYR A 54 -3.34 6.93 -13.20
C TYR A 54 -2.95 5.60 -13.83
N ASP A 55 -2.15 5.64 -14.90
CA ASP A 55 -1.58 4.46 -15.52
C ASP A 55 -0.05 4.60 -15.55
N ARG A 56 0.64 3.71 -14.84
CA ARG A 56 2.11 3.69 -14.78
C ARG A 56 2.77 3.23 -16.08
N ARG A 57 2.05 2.61 -17.02
CA ARG A 57 2.61 2.21 -18.33
C ARG A 57 3.02 3.42 -19.17
N PRO A 58 2.13 4.40 -19.45
CA PRO A 58 2.53 5.70 -19.99
C PRO A 58 3.05 6.66 -18.90
N ALA A 59 2.96 6.30 -17.61
CA ALA A 59 3.25 7.14 -16.46
C ALA A 59 2.48 8.47 -16.50
N ALA A 60 1.15 8.37 -16.68
CA ALA A 60 0.29 9.53 -16.89
C ALA A 60 -1.11 9.34 -16.29
N TRP A 61 -1.72 10.48 -15.96
CA TRP A 61 -3.17 10.57 -15.72
C TRP A 61 -3.90 10.51 -17.06
N ILE A 62 -4.83 9.57 -17.18
CA ILE A 62 -5.61 9.33 -18.39
C ILE A 62 -7.10 9.36 -18.08
N GLN A 63 -7.89 9.77 -19.07
CA GLN A 63 -9.34 9.63 -19.01
C GLN A 63 -9.75 8.38 -19.77
N VAL A 64 -10.52 7.53 -19.11
CA VAL A 64 -11.05 6.29 -19.69
C VAL A 64 -12.53 6.20 -19.45
N GLU A 65 -13.27 5.64 -20.42
CA GLU A 65 -14.62 5.18 -20.17
C GLU A 65 -14.51 3.81 -19.48
N ALA A 66 -14.54 3.79 -18.16
CA ALA A 66 -14.32 2.59 -17.34
C ALA A 66 -15.58 1.73 -17.22
N TYR A 67 -15.39 0.46 -16.90
CA TYR A 67 -16.42 -0.35 -16.24
C TYR A 67 -16.35 -0.05 -14.74
N VAL A 68 -17.48 0.29 -14.13
CA VAL A 68 -17.53 0.78 -12.75
C VAL A 68 -18.36 -0.18 -11.90
N PHE A 69 -17.81 -0.53 -10.75
CA PHE A 69 -18.45 -1.37 -9.74
C PHE A 69 -18.38 -0.68 -8.38
N GLU A 70 -19.48 -0.68 -7.65
CA GLU A 70 -19.47 -0.32 -6.23
C GLU A 70 -19.17 -1.58 -5.42
N VAL A 71 -18.12 -1.55 -4.60
CA VAL A 71 -17.77 -2.61 -3.65
C VAL A 71 -18.13 -2.16 -2.25
N SER A 72 -18.77 -3.04 -1.49
CA SER A 72 -19.16 -2.80 -0.09
C SER A 72 -18.45 -3.75 0.86
N PHE A 73 -18.12 -3.24 2.05
CA PHE A 73 -17.53 -4.01 3.15
C PHE A 73 -18.50 -4.07 4.35
N ASP A 74 -18.32 -5.07 5.21
CA ASP A 74 -19.20 -5.36 6.36
C ASP A 74 -19.10 -4.34 7.50
N ASP A 75 -18.05 -3.52 7.49
CA ASP A 75 -17.86 -2.35 8.36
C ASP A 75 -18.55 -1.08 7.84
N GLY A 76 -19.25 -1.17 6.70
CA GLY A 76 -20.02 -0.09 6.11
C GLY A 76 -19.21 0.88 5.25
N THR A 77 -17.90 0.66 5.10
CA THR A 77 -17.11 1.38 4.09
C THR A 77 -17.41 0.86 2.68
N THR A 78 -17.16 1.68 1.66
CA THR A 78 -17.31 1.30 0.25
C THR A 78 -16.16 1.85 -0.58
N ALA A 79 -15.94 1.26 -1.75
CA ALA A 79 -14.97 1.74 -2.74
C ALA A 79 -15.49 1.53 -4.16
N GLU A 80 -15.21 2.50 -5.04
CA GLU A 80 -15.51 2.40 -6.46
C GLU A 80 -14.36 1.68 -7.18
N PHE A 81 -14.64 0.50 -7.74
CA PHE A 81 -13.70 -0.22 -8.58
C PHE A 81 -13.84 0.26 -10.02
N ILE A 82 -12.78 0.91 -10.50
CA ILE A 82 -12.69 1.55 -11.81
C ILE A 82 -11.79 0.68 -12.69
N ILE A 83 -12.43 -0.07 -13.59
CA ILE A 83 -11.78 -1.09 -14.40
C ILE A 83 -11.58 -0.55 -15.82
N ASN A 84 -10.33 -0.53 -16.29
CA ASN A 84 -9.96 0.04 -17.58
C ASN A 84 -10.75 -0.62 -18.74
N PRO A 85 -11.26 0.12 -19.73
CA PRO A 85 -12.02 -0.45 -20.85
C PRO A 85 -11.29 -1.51 -21.67
N GLU A 86 -9.97 -1.59 -21.57
CA GLU A 86 -9.15 -2.54 -22.34
C GLU A 86 -9.50 -4.02 -22.08
N PHE A 87 -10.19 -4.33 -20.98
CA PHE A 87 -10.67 -5.69 -20.69
C PHE A 87 -11.88 -6.12 -21.53
N GLY A 88 -12.45 -5.22 -22.33
CA GLY A 88 -13.31 -5.56 -23.46
C GLY A 88 -14.77 -5.88 -23.14
N SER A 89 -15.10 -6.38 -21.94
CA SER A 89 -16.49 -6.59 -21.52
C SER A 89 -16.71 -6.36 -20.03
N ARG A 90 -17.99 -6.24 -19.63
CA ARG A 90 -18.39 -6.14 -18.22
C ARG A 90 -17.95 -7.40 -17.47
N GLU A 91 -18.15 -8.58 -18.06
CA GLU A 91 -17.87 -9.87 -17.44
C GLU A 91 -16.37 -10.01 -17.15
N ALA A 92 -15.51 -9.67 -18.11
CA ALA A 92 -14.06 -9.64 -17.92
C ALA A 92 -13.63 -8.60 -16.86
N ALA A 93 -14.32 -7.46 -16.80
CA ALA A 93 -14.06 -6.47 -15.75
C ALA A 93 -14.49 -6.96 -14.35
N GLU A 94 -15.61 -7.67 -14.25
CA GLU A 94 -16.15 -8.23 -13.00
C GLU A 94 -15.24 -9.33 -12.42
N GLU A 95 -14.50 -10.06 -13.28
CA GLU A 95 -13.47 -11.00 -12.84
C GLU A 95 -12.36 -10.31 -12.03
N HIS A 96 -11.97 -9.09 -12.40
CA HIS A 96 -10.97 -8.33 -11.64
C HIS A 96 -11.50 -7.85 -10.29
N VAL A 97 -12.77 -7.43 -10.22
CA VAL A 97 -13.41 -7.08 -8.95
C VAL A 97 -13.47 -8.30 -8.04
N THR A 98 -13.93 -9.44 -8.57
CA THR A 98 -14.01 -10.70 -7.84
C THR A 98 -12.65 -11.17 -7.32
N ARG A 99 -11.58 -10.87 -8.06
CA ARG A 99 -10.21 -11.23 -7.68
C ARG A 99 -9.63 -10.35 -6.60
N TYR A 100 -9.79 -9.02 -6.72
CA TYR A 100 -9.04 -8.08 -5.87
C TYR A 100 -9.87 -7.52 -4.70
N ALA A 101 -11.20 -7.53 -4.76
CA ALA A 101 -12.03 -7.03 -3.67
C ALA A 101 -11.91 -7.86 -2.37
N PRO A 102 -11.85 -9.21 -2.39
CA PRO A 102 -11.70 -9.97 -1.16
C PRO A 102 -10.36 -9.74 -0.42
N PRO A 103 -9.18 -9.76 -1.09
CA PRO A 103 -7.91 -9.41 -0.43
C PRO A 103 -7.89 -7.97 0.11
N ILE A 104 -8.46 -7.02 -0.63
CA ILE A 104 -8.63 -5.65 -0.13
C ILE A 104 -9.53 -5.63 1.11
N GLY A 105 -10.55 -6.49 1.19
CA GLY A 105 -11.40 -6.64 2.36
C GLY A 105 -10.70 -7.26 3.57
N GLN A 106 -9.56 -7.94 3.42
CA GLN A 106 -8.76 -8.42 4.54
C GLN A 106 -7.99 -7.29 5.23
N LEU A 107 -7.81 -6.15 4.56
CA LEU A 107 -7.27 -4.95 5.17
C LEU A 107 -8.18 -4.43 6.28
N SER A 108 -7.57 -3.99 7.38
CA SER A 108 -8.31 -3.39 8.49
C SER A 108 -9.15 -2.18 8.04
N THR A 109 -10.24 -1.87 8.77
CA THR A 109 -11.05 -0.68 8.51
C THR A 109 -10.20 0.60 8.47
N SER A 110 -9.18 0.70 9.32
CA SER A 110 -8.27 1.86 9.33
C SER A 110 -7.42 1.98 8.07
N MET A 111 -7.06 0.86 7.43
CA MET A 111 -6.36 0.84 6.15
C MET A 111 -7.28 1.18 4.98
N ARG A 112 -8.59 0.93 5.10
CA ARG A 112 -9.59 1.27 4.08
C ARG A 112 -10.29 2.62 4.28
N LYS A 113 -10.07 3.31 5.40
CA LYS A 113 -10.89 4.48 5.80
C LYS A 113 -10.96 5.61 4.77
N ASP A 114 -9.86 5.84 4.02
CA ASP A 114 -9.78 6.89 3.00
C ASP A 114 -9.54 6.29 1.59
N MET A 115 -9.76 4.98 1.42
CA MET A 115 -9.68 4.29 0.13
C MET A 115 -11.05 4.37 -0.55
N HIS A 116 -11.23 5.37 -1.41
CA HIS A 116 -12.48 5.61 -2.13
C HIS A 116 -12.52 4.92 -3.49
N GLU A 117 -11.38 4.69 -4.12
CA GLU A 117 -11.31 4.11 -5.46
C GLU A 117 -10.26 2.98 -5.55
N VAL A 118 -10.49 2.07 -6.48
CA VAL A 118 -9.50 1.05 -6.87
C VAL A 118 -9.40 1.04 -8.39
N TRP A 119 -8.22 1.38 -8.91
CA TRP A 119 -7.96 1.46 -10.34
C TRP A 119 -7.28 0.19 -10.84
N ILE A 120 -7.93 -0.51 -11.76
CA ILE A 120 -7.38 -1.73 -12.35
C ILE A 120 -7.03 -1.47 -13.82
N ASN A 121 -5.75 -1.57 -14.14
CA ASN A 121 -5.18 -1.46 -15.48
C ASN A 121 -4.55 -2.78 -15.92
N GLY A 122 -4.43 -3.02 -17.23
CA GLY A 122 -3.68 -4.15 -17.77
C GLY A 122 -2.17 -3.95 -17.67
N GLY A 123 -1.38 -5.02 -17.68
CA GLY A 123 0.08 -4.95 -17.83
C GLY A 123 0.87 -5.12 -16.52
N ALA A 124 2.19 -4.92 -16.58
CA ALA A 124 3.13 -5.36 -15.54
C ALA A 124 3.78 -4.22 -14.73
N ALA A 125 3.25 -2.99 -14.82
CA ALA A 125 3.75 -1.89 -14.02
C ALA A 125 3.41 -2.11 -12.53
N ALA A 126 4.20 -1.54 -11.63
CA ALA A 126 4.03 -1.74 -10.18
C ALA A 126 2.69 -1.20 -9.66
N ALA A 127 2.28 -1.65 -8.48
CA ALA A 127 1.14 -1.08 -7.76
C ALA A 127 1.40 0.38 -7.33
N GLY A 128 0.39 1.04 -6.77
CA GLY A 128 0.54 2.36 -6.17
C GLY A 128 -0.64 2.74 -5.27
N GLY A 129 -0.35 3.54 -4.25
CA GLY A 129 -1.33 4.09 -3.33
C GLY A 129 -1.28 5.62 -3.29
N GLY A 130 -2.37 6.22 -2.81
CA GLY A 130 -2.54 7.67 -2.71
C GLY A 130 -3.68 8.21 -3.58
N ASN A 131 -3.99 9.50 -3.45
CA ASN A 131 -5.20 10.11 -4.04
C ASN A 131 -6.48 9.33 -3.69
N ASN A 132 -6.58 8.86 -2.44
CA ASN A 132 -7.69 8.04 -1.98
C ASN A 132 -7.91 6.76 -2.80
N SER A 133 -6.85 6.24 -3.44
CA SER A 133 -6.96 5.16 -4.41
C SER A 133 -5.84 4.12 -4.29
N ILE A 134 -6.18 2.87 -4.54
CA ILE A 134 -5.19 1.81 -4.85
C ILE A 134 -5.16 1.59 -6.37
N LEU A 135 -3.97 1.54 -6.94
CA LEU A 135 -3.70 1.27 -8.35
C LEU A 135 -3.05 -0.11 -8.48
N LEU A 136 -3.63 -0.98 -9.32
CA LEU A 136 -3.04 -2.26 -9.69
C LEU A 136 -2.97 -2.40 -11.21
N HIS A 137 -1.84 -2.94 -11.68
CA HIS A 137 -1.74 -3.48 -13.02
C HIS A 137 -1.81 -5.01 -12.98
N THR A 138 -2.62 -5.63 -13.83
CA THR A 138 -3.03 -7.02 -13.67
C THR A 138 -1.91 -8.04 -13.74
N VAL A 139 -0.91 -7.88 -14.61
CA VAL A 139 0.23 -8.81 -14.67
C VAL A 139 1.12 -8.69 -13.42
N TYR A 140 1.23 -7.49 -12.86
CA TYR A 140 1.93 -7.28 -11.59
C TYR A 140 1.16 -7.92 -10.42
N GLY A 141 -0.14 -7.63 -10.32
CA GLY A 141 -1.01 -8.21 -9.29
C GLY A 141 -1.08 -9.74 -9.36
N GLU A 142 -1.22 -10.32 -10.55
CA GLU A 142 -1.24 -11.78 -10.75
C GLU A 142 0.08 -12.45 -10.35
N ARG A 143 1.22 -11.83 -10.67
CA ARG A 143 2.52 -12.34 -10.23
C ARG A 143 2.61 -12.37 -8.70
N HIS A 144 2.24 -11.27 -8.04
CA HIS A 144 2.36 -11.20 -6.58
C HIS A 144 1.30 -12.03 -5.86
N LEU A 145 0.12 -12.23 -6.45
CA LEU A 145 -0.83 -13.23 -5.97
C LEU A 145 -0.24 -14.64 -6.05
N ALA A 146 0.43 -14.99 -7.15
CA ALA A 146 1.05 -16.31 -7.32
C ALA A 146 2.26 -16.52 -6.39
N ASP A 147 2.99 -15.46 -6.09
CA ASP A 147 4.15 -15.47 -5.19
C ASP A 147 3.76 -15.37 -3.70
N GLY A 148 2.48 -15.10 -3.39
CA GLY A 148 1.95 -14.97 -2.03
C GLY A 148 2.19 -13.61 -1.36
N PHE A 149 2.40 -12.54 -2.15
CA PHE A 149 2.70 -11.20 -1.64
C PHE A 149 1.66 -10.13 -2.03
N LEU A 150 0.49 -10.53 -2.55
CA LEU A 150 -0.49 -9.54 -3.00
C LEU A 150 -1.01 -8.72 -1.82
N GLU A 151 -1.29 -9.39 -0.72
CA GLU A 151 -1.85 -8.81 0.49
C GLU A 151 -0.87 -7.82 1.14
N GLU A 152 0.42 -8.14 1.20
CA GLU A 152 1.47 -7.24 1.70
C GLU A 152 1.63 -6.01 0.82
N VAL A 153 1.56 -6.17 -0.51
CA VAL A 153 1.51 -5.03 -1.44
C VAL A 153 0.29 -4.16 -1.14
N LEU A 154 -0.90 -4.76 -0.95
CA LEU A 154 -2.12 -4.01 -0.67
C LEU A 154 -2.04 -3.25 0.66
N VAL A 155 -1.46 -3.83 1.71
CA VAL A 155 -1.21 -3.15 2.99
C VAL A 155 -0.32 -1.92 2.78
N HIS A 156 0.78 -2.07 2.04
CA HIS A 156 1.70 -0.98 1.76
C HIS A 156 1.00 0.17 1.02
N GLU A 157 0.27 -0.13 -0.06
CA GLU A 157 -0.44 0.90 -0.84
C GLU A 157 -1.62 1.53 -0.07
N ALA A 158 -2.28 0.76 0.81
CA ALA A 158 -3.30 1.28 1.72
C ALA A 158 -2.71 2.21 2.79
N GLY A 159 -1.45 1.96 3.19
CA GLY A 159 -0.62 2.85 4.00
C GLY A 159 -0.60 4.27 3.43
N HIS A 160 -0.19 4.39 2.17
CA HIS A 160 -0.18 5.68 1.45
C HIS A 160 -1.55 6.31 1.33
N THR A 161 -2.58 5.49 1.16
CA THR A 161 -3.94 5.96 0.89
C THR A 161 -4.60 6.54 2.14
N SER A 162 -4.47 5.82 3.26
CA SER A 162 -5.24 6.09 4.48
C SER A 162 -4.44 6.80 5.58
N PHE A 163 -3.12 6.83 5.53
CA PHE A 163 -2.33 7.36 6.64
C PHE A 163 -1.43 8.54 6.25
N ASP A 164 -0.87 8.56 5.05
CA ASP A 164 0.14 9.57 4.69
C ASP A 164 -0.36 11.01 4.81
N ALA A 165 -1.55 11.30 4.29
CA ALA A 165 -2.10 12.66 4.29
C ALA A 165 -2.23 13.24 5.71
N GLN A 166 -2.55 12.39 6.68
CA GLN A 166 -2.74 12.78 8.07
C GLN A 166 -1.43 12.75 8.86
N TYR A 167 -0.61 11.71 8.68
CA TYR A 167 0.44 11.38 9.64
C TYR A 167 1.86 11.58 9.11
N ALA A 168 2.14 11.34 7.82
CA ALA A 168 3.52 11.25 7.32
C ALA A 168 4.37 12.51 7.54
N ARG A 169 3.72 13.67 7.71
CA ARG A 169 4.38 14.96 8.04
C ARG A 169 3.89 15.58 9.35
N SER A 170 3.15 14.84 10.15
CA SER A 170 2.69 15.31 11.46
C SER A 170 3.86 15.45 12.43
N ALA A 171 3.77 16.40 13.36
CA ALA A 171 4.81 16.60 14.37
C ALA A 171 4.99 15.35 15.24
N ASP A 172 3.91 14.65 15.55
CA ASP A 172 3.92 13.45 16.38
C ASP A 172 4.59 12.26 15.68
N TRP A 173 4.32 12.06 14.38
CA TRP A 173 5.02 11.01 13.61
C TRP A 173 6.51 11.30 13.47
N ILE A 174 6.88 12.56 13.15
CA ILE A 174 8.28 12.97 13.08
C ILE A 174 8.98 12.79 14.44
N ALA A 175 8.28 13.07 15.55
CA ALA A 175 8.81 12.83 16.88
C ALA A 175 9.03 11.34 17.15
N ALA A 176 8.11 10.47 16.73
CA ALA A 176 8.26 9.01 16.82
C ALA A 176 9.46 8.52 15.98
N GLN A 177 9.55 8.91 14.71
CA GLN A 177 10.69 8.59 13.82
C GLN A 177 12.03 8.94 14.46
N ASN A 178 12.14 10.13 15.06
CA ASN A 178 13.38 10.57 15.73
C ASN A 178 13.65 9.80 17.03
N ALA A 179 12.61 9.31 17.71
CA ALA A 179 12.71 8.56 18.97
C ALA A 179 13.09 7.09 18.76
N ASP A 180 12.67 6.49 17.64
CA ASP A 180 13.00 5.09 17.29
C ASP A 180 14.51 4.91 17.08
N GLY A 181 15.19 5.96 16.61
CA GLY A 181 16.64 6.00 16.43
C GLY A 181 17.17 5.23 15.21
N GLU A 182 16.30 4.48 14.53
CA GLU A 182 16.57 3.77 13.28
C GLU A 182 15.28 3.57 12.48
N PHE A 183 15.36 3.53 11.15
CA PHE A 183 14.22 3.19 10.29
C PHE A 183 14.07 1.67 10.14
N ILE A 184 12.86 1.19 9.86
CA ILE A 184 12.64 -0.24 9.62
C ILE A 184 13.33 -0.73 8.32
N SER A 185 13.38 0.11 7.30
CA SER A 185 14.02 -0.21 6.02
C SER A 185 14.84 0.95 5.44
N THR A 186 15.78 0.63 4.55
CA THR A 186 16.52 1.67 3.82
C THR A 186 15.60 2.48 2.91
N TYR A 187 14.54 1.87 2.37
CA TYR A 187 13.56 2.55 1.55
C TYR A 187 12.74 3.59 2.34
N ALA A 188 12.32 3.23 3.56
CA ALA A 188 11.71 4.15 4.53
C ALA A 188 12.64 5.31 4.88
N ARG A 189 13.90 5.01 5.25
CA ARG A 189 14.93 6.02 5.59
C ARG A 189 15.16 7.02 4.46
N ASP A 190 15.26 6.53 3.23
CA ASP A 190 15.59 7.35 2.06
C ASP A 190 14.36 8.17 1.58
N ASN A 191 13.14 7.79 2.01
CA ASN A 191 11.87 8.44 1.67
C ASN A 191 10.94 8.64 2.89
N PRO A 192 11.38 9.32 3.96
CA PRO A 192 10.76 9.22 5.30
C PRO A 192 9.37 9.86 5.42
N PHE A 193 8.99 10.72 4.47
CA PHE A 193 7.65 11.35 4.43
C PHE A 193 6.71 10.69 3.42
N ARG A 194 7.11 9.57 2.85
CA ARG A 194 6.33 8.83 1.87
C ARG A 194 6.26 7.36 2.23
N GLU A 195 7.39 6.75 2.58
CA GLU A 195 7.50 5.29 2.69
C GLU A 195 7.53 4.80 4.13
N ASP A 196 7.91 5.64 5.09
CA ASP A 196 8.10 5.18 6.47
C ASP A 196 6.83 4.61 7.12
N ILE A 197 5.67 5.23 6.90
CA ILE A 197 4.40 4.68 7.40
C ILE A 197 4.05 3.37 6.69
N ALA A 198 4.07 3.37 5.35
CA ALA A 198 3.70 2.20 4.55
C ALA A 198 4.60 0.99 4.83
N GLU A 199 5.88 1.24 5.07
CA GLU A 199 6.87 0.22 5.40
C GLU A 199 6.74 -0.26 6.85
N SER A 200 6.35 0.61 7.80
CA SER A 200 6.19 0.25 9.22
C SER A 200 4.89 -0.48 9.55
N LEU A 201 3.94 -0.53 8.62
CA LEU A 201 2.68 -1.27 8.77
C LEU A 201 2.83 -2.78 8.50
N LEU A 202 3.99 -3.21 8.01
CA LEU A 202 4.34 -4.60 7.65
C LEU A 202 5.42 -5.17 8.58
#